data_AF-A0A0P1B401-F1
#
_entry.id   AF-A0A0P1B401-F1
#
_cell.length_a   1.000
_cell.length_b   1.000
_cell.length_c   1.000
_cell.angle_alpha   90.00
_cell.angle_beta   90.00
_cell.angle_gamma   90.00
#
_symmetry.space_group_name_H-M   'P 1'
#
loop_
_entity.id
_entity.type
_entity.pdbx_description
1 polymer ?
#
loop_
_entity_poly.entity_id
_entity_poly.type
_entity_poly.pdbx_seq_one_letter_code
_entity_poly.pdbx_strand_id
1 'polypeptide(L)'
;MARTKAQGRKGKSASRDVHGERKKADVERKKVKDKAKAKGKVKHAAKVAKEEKKRQARGTATFDQDADNGFIEFAVDEDKSQDALQKNLEPQEDKKRELQLTSRPWMKQSTRCVNSNVYECLHEEIMNFVVFVSPTEEELRCRLQLVDEMRDIIKDLWPEAIVETFGSHYTQMFLPQSDIDMVLLGVPEGKQPLYKLAERLEERDCVSYLEVIDKARIPIVKMVHKASSIHVDVSFNISGGLATGDLVKHYMRVYPSFRPLTLVLKYFMAQRGLNETYTGGVGSFLLQMMVVSFLQHHGRVLGANHDNPKFNNLGHLLLDFFTLYGRDFNYTDLAISVRNGGSYFLKESRYWYDDCRPFLISIENPNEPSLDIGKNSYEMRTVKRSFDYARQVLQNEIHRHGRFKSLSGSILGTIIQADSKLVNRKPPTRFGYDILHHDPVRTAEIRKQYEARRDEEASKKRKIETMQSTRQNTNNEPPYKRWRGRTNRAY
;
A
#
# COMPACT_ATOMS: atom_id res chain seq x y z
N MET A 1 -70.69 -21.26 48.13
CA MET A 1 -70.29 -21.78 49.46
C MET A 1 -68.86 -21.36 49.77
N ALA A 2 -68.61 -20.95 51.02
CA ALA A 2 -67.35 -20.54 51.70
C ALA A 2 -66.55 -19.36 51.11
N ARG A 3 -66.55 -18.15 51.74
CA ARG A 3 -65.70 -17.66 52.87
C ARG A 3 -64.19 -17.72 52.52
N THR A 4 -63.33 -16.68 52.65
CA THR A 4 -63.28 -15.56 53.62
C THR A 4 -62.27 -14.47 53.16
N LYS A 5 -62.43 -13.26 53.71
CA LYS A 5 -61.61 -12.02 53.58
C LYS A 5 -60.25 -12.09 54.30
N ALA A 6 -59.26 -11.27 53.87
CA ALA A 6 -58.57 -10.27 54.73
C ALA A 6 -57.57 -9.39 53.93
N GLN A 7 -57.47 -8.12 54.35
CA GLN A 7 -56.75 -6.99 53.73
C GLN A 7 -55.27 -6.90 54.17
N GLY A 8 -54.45 -6.17 53.39
CA GLY A 8 -53.16 -5.64 53.84
C GLY A 8 -52.51 -4.65 52.83
N ARG A 9 -52.55 -3.35 53.14
CA ARG A 9 -51.94 -2.20 52.41
C ARG A 9 -50.40 -2.30 52.30
N LYS A 10 -49.80 -1.77 51.21
CA LYS A 10 -48.67 -0.80 51.22
C LYS A 10 -48.17 -0.36 49.83
N GLY A 11 -48.07 0.95 49.63
CA GLY A 11 -47.03 1.68 48.86
C GLY A 11 -46.97 1.56 47.33
N LYS A 12 -47.57 2.51 46.60
CA LYS A 12 -47.17 2.81 45.20
C LYS A 12 -45.96 3.76 45.23
N SER A 13 -44.77 3.26 44.90
CA SER A 13 -43.63 4.08 44.46
C SER A 13 -43.52 4.01 42.94
N ALA A 14 -43.34 5.17 42.31
CA ALA A 14 -43.17 5.32 40.88
C ALA A 14 -41.82 4.74 40.44
N SER A 15 -41.85 3.68 39.63
CA SER A 15 -40.68 3.18 38.90
C SER A 15 -40.75 3.68 37.46
N ARG A 16 -39.78 4.51 37.08
CA ARG A 16 -39.60 5.07 35.74
C ARG A 16 -39.36 3.96 34.71
N ASP A 17 -40.03 4.10 33.58
CA ASP A 17 -40.09 3.18 32.45
C ASP A 17 -38.80 3.23 31.59
N VAL A 18 -37.66 2.81 32.15
CA VAL A 18 -36.33 2.84 31.49
C VAL A 18 -36.22 1.88 30.30
N HIS A 19 -37.16 0.93 30.16
CA HIS A 19 -37.15 -0.07 29.10
C HIS A 19 -37.87 0.38 27.82
N GLY A 20 -38.84 1.30 27.92
CA GLY A 20 -39.55 1.87 26.77
C GLY A 20 -38.74 2.91 26.00
N GLU A 21 -37.95 3.73 26.71
CA GLU A 21 -37.15 4.79 26.09
C GLU A 21 -35.95 4.25 25.29
N ARG A 22 -35.28 3.19 25.76
CA ARG A 22 -34.17 2.55 25.01
C ARG A 22 -34.64 1.94 23.69
N LYS A 23 -35.81 1.28 23.67
CA LYS A 23 -36.39 0.73 22.43
C LYS A 23 -36.82 1.81 21.45
N LYS A 24 -37.36 2.95 21.93
CA LYS A 24 -37.68 4.10 21.05
C LYS A 24 -36.42 4.73 20.46
N ALA A 25 -35.37 4.92 21.26
CA ALA A 25 -34.10 5.49 20.80
C ALA A 25 -33.38 4.61 19.75
N ASP A 26 -33.42 3.28 19.89
CA ASP A 26 -32.83 2.37 18.90
C ASP A 26 -33.63 2.31 17.59
N VAL A 27 -34.96 2.43 17.66
CA VAL A 27 -35.82 2.53 16.47
C VAL A 27 -35.60 3.86 15.73
N GLU A 28 -35.40 4.96 16.45
CA GLU A 28 -35.06 6.26 15.86
C GLU A 28 -33.67 6.26 15.22
N ARG A 29 -32.66 5.69 15.88
CA ARG A 29 -31.30 5.54 15.32
C ARG A 29 -31.29 4.66 14.06
N LYS A 30 -32.13 3.63 14.01
CA LYS A 30 -32.29 2.78 12.83
C LYS A 30 -32.95 3.54 11.67
N LYS A 31 -34.00 4.32 11.94
CA LYS A 31 -34.66 5.20 10.94
C LYS A 31 -33.72 6.28 10.39
N VAL A 32 -32.84 6.85 11.23
CA VAL A 32 -31.84 7.84 10.79
C VAL A 32 -30.76 7.19 9.92
N LYS A 33 -30.27 5.99 10.28
CA LYS A 33 -29.33 5.23 9.45
C LYS A 33 -29.92 4.81 8.09
N ASP A 34 -31.20 4.42 8.06
CA ASP A 34 -31.87 4.03 6.83
C ASP A 34 -32.15 5.24 5.92
N LYS A 35 -32.50 6.40 6.49
CA LYS A 35 -32.59 7.67 5.74
C LYS A 35 -31.23 8.14 5.20
N ALA A 36 -30.14 7.95 5.93
CA ALA A 36 -28.79 8.27 5.46
C ALA A 36 -28.33 7.34 4.32
N LYS A 37 -28.62 6.03 4.43
CA LYS A 37 -28.36 5.06 3.35
C LYS A 37 -29.20 5.32 2.10
N ALA A 38 -30.46 5.73 2.25
CA ALA A 38 -31.32 6.12 1.14
C ALA A 38 -30.80 7.39 0.44
N LYS A 39 -30.38 8.42 1.19
CA LYS A 39 -29.74 9.63 0.62
C LYS A 39 -28.42 9.32 -0.10
N GLY A 40 -27.63 8.36 0.40
CA GLY A 40 -26.41 7.89 -0.25
C GLY A 40 -26.68 7.18 -1.58
N LYS A 41 -27.69 6.31 -1.65
CA LYS A 41 -28.10 5.62 -2.88
C LYS A 41 -28.62 6.59 -3.94
N VAL A 42 -29.41 7.60 -3.56
CA VAL A 42 -29.90 8.62 -4.50
C VAL A 42 -28.77 9.49 -5.04
N LYS A 43 -27.78 9.86 -4.22
CA LYS A 43 -26.57 10.60 -4.67
C LYS A 43 -25.69 9.75 -5.61
N HIS A 44 -25.55 8.45 -5.34
CA HIS A 44 -24.81 7.55 -6.23
C HIS A 44 -25.54 7.35 -7.57
N ALA A 45 -26.85 7.14 -7.56
CA ALA A 45 -27.65 7.03 -8.79
C ALA A 45 -27.62 8.33 -9.62
N ALA A 46 -27.67 9.50 -8.99
CA ALA A 46 -27.54 10.79 -9.68
C ALA A 46 -26.14 10.99 -10.28
N LYS A 47 -25.08 10.48 -9.63
CA LYS A 47 -23.71 10.54 -10.15
C LYS A 47 -23.52 9.62 -11.37
N VAL A 48 -24.06 8.41 -11.30
CA VAL A 48 -24.04 7.43 -12.41
C VAL A 48 -24.85 7.95 -13.60
N ALA A 49 -26.05 8.50 -13.38
CA ALA A 49 -26.86 9.11 -14.45
C ALA A 49 -26.19 10.34 -15.10
N LYS A 50 -25.38 11.09 -14.34
CA LYS A 50 -24.60 12.22 -14.86
C LYS A 50 -23.39 11.76 -15.69
N GLU A 51 -22.76 10.65 -15.32
CA GLU A 51 -21.70 10.02 -16.13
C GLU A 51 -22.24 9.35 -17.39
N GLU A 52 -23.45 8.78 -17.33
CA GLU A 52 -24.12 8.14 -18.46
C GLU A 52 -24.63 9.18 -19.47
N LYS A 53 -25.19 10.30 -19.02
CA LYS A 53 -25.46 11.47 -19.89
C LYS A 53 -24.19 12.04 -20.54
N LYS A 54 -23.04 12.00 -19.84
CA LYS A 54 -21.74 12.45 -20.38
C LYS A 54 -21.15 11.46 -21.39
N ARG A 55 -21.52 10.18 -21.31
CA ARG A 55 -21.20 9.14 -22.29
C ARG A 55 -22.12 9.22 -23.52
N GLN A 56 -23.41 9.46 -23.32
CA GLN A 56 -24.38 9.64 -24.42
C GLN A 56 -24.12 10.93 -25.23
N ALA A 57 -23.70 12.01 -24.57
CA ALA A 57 -23.26 13.24 -25.26
C ALA A 57 -21.95 13.09 -26.06
N ARG A 58 -21.21 11.98 -25.91
CA ARG A 58 -20.05 11.61 -26.73
C ARG A 58 -20.39 10.63 -27.85
N GLY A 59 -21.65 10.17 -27.93
CA GLY A 59 -22.12 9.18 -28.89
C GLY A 59 -22.97 9.74 -30.04
N THR A 60 -23.20 11.04 -30.11
CA THR A 60 -23.97 11.67 -31.19
C THR A 60 -23.06 12.52 -32.07
N ALA A 61 -22.37 11.87 -33.00
CA ALA A 61 -22.05 12.42 -34.31
C ALA A 61 -22.80 11.56 -35.32
N THR A 62 -23.73 12.19 -36.02
CA THR A 62 -24.73 11.62 -36.91
C THR A 62 -24.11 10.95 -38.14
N PHE A 63 -24.51 9.71 -38.41
CA PHE A 63 -24.53 9.14 -39.76
C PHE A 63 -25.88 9.52 -40.38
N ASP A 64 -25.87 10.27 -41.47
CA ASP A 64 -27.02 10.34 -42.38
C ASP A 64 -26.81 9.30 -43.50
N GLN A 65 -27.85 8.50 -43.70
CA GLN A 65 -28.04 7.68 -44.89
C GLN A 65 -28.93 8.48 -45.85
N ASP A 66 -28.44 8.74 -47.05
CA ASP A 66 -29.30 8.89 -48.23
C ASP A 66 -28.83 7.89 -49.28
N ALA A 67 -29.78 7.07 -49.73
CA ALA A 67 -29.62 6.13 -50.81
C ALA A 67 -30.11 6.78 -52.11
N ASP A 68 -29.31 6.76 -53.17
CA ASP A 68 -29.83 6.62 -54.53
C ASP A 68 -28.81 5.96 -55.47
N ASN A 69 -29.36 5.30 -56.47
CA ASN A 69 -28.80 4.28 -57.33
C ASN A 69 -28.00 4.87 -58.51
N GLY A 70 -26.93 4.19 -58.94
CA GLY A 70 -26.23 4.52 -60.17
C GLY A 70 -25.09 3.57 -60.49
N PHE A 71 -25.32 2.68 -61.44
CA PHE A 71 -24.40 1.71 -62.03
C PHE A 71 -23.44 2.37 -63.05
N ILE A 72 -22.32 1.69 -63.39
CA ILE A 72 -21.30 1.94 -64.46
C ILE A 72 -20.32 3.13 -64.18
N GLU A 73 -18.99 3.12 -64.39
CA GLU A 73 -18.09 2.39 -65.28
C GLU A 73 -16.66 2.24 -64.70
N PHE A 74 -15.95 1.20 -65.14
CA PHE A 74 -14.49 1.12 -65.07
C PHE A 74 -13.88 2.17 -66.00
N ALA A 75 -13.21 3.18 -65.44
CA ALA A 75 -12.25 4.00 -66.18
C ALA A 75 -10.90 3.91 -65.47
N VAL A 76 -9.95 3.31 -66.18
CA VAL A 76 -8.52 3.34 -65.89
C VAL A 76 -8.07 4.78 -66.07
N ASP A 77 -7.52 5.40 -65.04
CA ASP A 77 -6.64 6.56 -65.24
C ASP A 77 -5.49 6.56 -64.23
N GLU A 78 -4.32 6.72 -64.81
CA GLU A 78 -3.00 6.67 -64.20
C GLU A 78 -2.74 7.86 -63.27
N ASP A 79 -2.15 7.53 -62.12
CA ASP A 79 -0.98 8.20 -61.53
C ASP A 79 -1.13 9.60 -60.87
N LYS A 80 -0.45 9.71 -59.72
CA LYS A 80 -0.12 10.94 -58.94
C LYS A 80 -1.22 11.61 -58.12
N SER A 81 -1.43 11.16 -56.88
CA SER A 81 -1.80 12.08 -55.75
C SER A 81 -1.96 11.44 -54.35
N GLN A 82 -1.43 10.24 -54.06
CA GLN A 82 -1.56 9.66 -52.70
C GLN A 82 -0.44 9.98 -51.71
N ASP A 83 0.69 10.56 -52.14
CA ASP A 83 1.84 10.84 -51.26
C ASP A 83 1.74 12.14 -50.45
N ALA A 84 0.75 13.00 -50.71
CA ALA A 84 0.66 14.33 -50.11
C ALA A 84 -0.25 14.40 -48.85
N LEU A 85 -1.20 13.48 -48.69
CA LEU A 85 -2.10 13.46 -47.52
C LEU A 85 -1.56 12.63 -46.34
N GLN A 86 -0.70 11.65 -46.58
CA GLN A 86 -0.10 10.84 -45.50
C GLN A 86 0.99 11.62 -44.73
N LYS A 87 1.71 12.55 -45.40
CA LYS A 87 2.85 13.29 -44.84
C LYS A 87 2.49 14.39 -43.83
N ASN A 88 1.23 14.80 -43.72
CA ASN A 88 0.82 15.92 -42.84
C ASN A 88 0.15 15.48 -41.52
N LEU A 89 -0.24 14.22 -41.38
CA LEU A 89 -0.87 13.68 -40.16
C LEU A 89 0.18 13.13 -39.16
N GLU A 90 1.23 12.47 -39.66
CA GLU A 90 2.31 11.92 -38.82
C GLU A 90 3.10 13.00 -38.04
N PRO A 91 3.49 14.17 -38.63
CA PRO A 91 4.28 15.16 -37.90
C PRO A 91 3.51 15.87 -36.78
N GLN A 92 2.18 15.91 -36.85
CA GLN A 92 1.34 16.54 -35.81
C GLN A 92 1.08 15.61 -34.63
N GLU A 93 0.88 14.31 -34.85
CA GLU A 93 0.78 13.34 -33.75
C GLU A 93 2.11 13.19 -33.01
N ASP A 94 3.23 13.18 -33.74
CA ASP A 94 4.57 13.09 -33.14
C ASP A 94 4.92 14.33 -32.34
N LYS A 95 4.61 15.55 -32.82
CA LYS A 95 4.80 16.79 -32.03
C LYS A 95 3.90 16.84 -30.79
N LYS A 96 2.66 16.35 -30.87
CA LYS A 96 1.74 16.30 -29.73
C LYS A 96 2.19 15.27 -28.69
N ARG A 97 2.77 14.14 -29.13
CA ARG A 97 3.44 13.15 -28.27
C ARG A 97 4.73 13.70 -27.66
N GLU A 98 5.55 14.40 -28.42
CA GLU A 98 6.79 15.03 -27.95
C GLU A 98 6.50 16.10 -26.88
N LEU A 99 5.42 16.89 -27.04
CA LEU A 99 4.93 17.80 -26.02
C LEU A 99 4.39 17.09 -24.76
N GLN A 100 3.80 15.89 -24.89
CA GLN A 100 3.37 15.05 -23.75
C GLN A 100 4.54 14.34 -23.04
N LEU A 101 5.64 14.10 -23.75
CA LEU A 101 6.85 13.46 -23.23
C LEU A 101 7.83 14.46 -22.61
N THR A 102 7.77 15.73 -23.03
CA THR A 102 8.51 16.86 -22.42
C THR A 102 7.82 17.45 -21.19
N SER A 103 6.53 17.16 -20.94
CA SER A 103 5.77 17.67 -19.79
C SER A 103 6.06 16.96 -18.45
N ARG A 104 7.27 16.40 -18.26
CA ARG A 104 7.62 15.58 -17.10
C ARG A 104 8.44 16.38 -16.09
N PRO A 105 7.92 16.64 -14.88
CA PRO A 105 8.58 17.53 -13.91
C PRO A 105 9.99 17.09 -13.49
N TRP A 106 10.28 15.79 -13.50
CA TRP A 106 11.58 15.23 -13.14
C TRP A 106 12.63 15.31 -14.25
N MET A 107 12.23 15.63 -15.49
CA MET A 107 13.14 15.73 -16.64
C MET A 107 13.81 17.12 -16.77
N LYS A 108 13.54 18.05 -15.84
CA LYS A 108 13.92 19.48 -15.97
C LYS A 108 15.42 19.77 -16.01
N GLN A 109 16.28 18.80 -15.66
CA GLN A 109 17.74 18.97 -15.65
C GLN A 109 18.53 17.85 -16.34
N SER A 110 17.90 16.82 -16.92
CA SER A 110 18.66 15.74 -17.58
C SER A 110 18.94 16.05 -19.05
N THR A 111 20.23 16.09 -19.35
CA THR A 111 20.88 16.02 -20.66
C THR A 111 20.08 15.14 -21.62
N ARG A 112 19.72 15.72 -22.77
CA ARG A 112 19.29 14.99 -23.97
C ARG A 112 20.12 13.71 -24.11
N CYS A 113 19.52 12.55 -23.89
CA CYS A 113 20.18 11.24 -24.00
C CYS A 113 20.33 10.89 -25.49
N VAL A 114 21.04 11.73 -26.22
CA VAL A 114 20.97 11.78 -27.69
C VAL A 114 21.92 10.79 -28.36
N ASN A 115 22.79 10.09 -27.63
CA ASN A 115 23.71 9.08 -28.19
C ASN A 115 24.12 7.96 -27.21
N SER A 116 23.36 7.71 -26.13
CA SER A 116 23.74 6.74 -25.08
C SER A 116 22.88 5.47 -25.12
N ASN A 117 23.38 4.40 -24.49
CA ASN A 117 22.65 3.15 -24.26
C ASN A 117 21.28 3.45 -23.63
N VAL A 118 20.19 2.97 -24.25
CA VAL A 118 18.81 3.27 -23.82
C VAL A 118 18.55 2.84 -22.37
N TYR A 119 19.19 1.77 -21.91
CA TYR A 119 19.07 1.31 -20.53
C TYR A 119 19.77 2.26 -19.54
N GLU A 120 20.85 2.93 -19.95
CA GLU A 120 21.48 3.99 -19.15
C GLU A 120 20.60 5.23 -19.11
N CYS A 121 19.95 5.60 -20.22
CA CYS A 121 18.98 6.68 -20.22
C CYS A 121 17.82 6.42 -19.24
N LEU A 122 17.27 5.20 -19.24
CA LEU A 122 16.23 4.81 -18.28
C LEU A 122 16.75 4.77 -16.84
N HIS A 123 18.00 4.35 -16.62
CA HIS A 123 18.63 4.39 -15.31
C HIS A 123 18.69 5.82 -14.75
N GLU A 124 19.23 6.76 -15.53
CA GLU A 124 19.32 8.17 -15.14
C GLU A 124 17.93 8.77 -14.92
N GLU A 125 16.95 8.43 -15.77
CA GLU A 125 15.59 8.89 -15.60
C GLU A 125 14.94 8.39 -14.31
N ILE A 126 15.14 7.11 -13.96
CA ILE A 126 14.69 6.56 -12.67
C ILE A 126 15.34 7.31 -11.51
N MET A 127 16.64 7.58 -11.59
CA MET A 127 17.37 8.34 -10.58
C MET A 127 16.81 9.75 -10.41
N ASN A 128 16.58 10.47 -11.52
CA ASN A 128 15.95 11.79 -11.51
C ASN A 128 14.55 11.76 -10.91
N PHE A 129 13.75 10.73 -11.22
CA PHE A 129 12.44 10.54 -10.62
C PHE A 129 12.53 10.31 -9.11
N VAL A 130 13.46 9.48 -8.65
CA VAL A 130 13.68 9.20 -7.22
C VAL A 130 14.08 10.45 -6.45
N VAL A 131 14.95 11.28 -7.03
CA VAL A 131 15.30 12.60 -6.46
C VAL A 131 14.06 13.50 -6.41
N PHE A 132 13.31 13.57 -7.50
CA PHE A 132 12.11 14.40 -7.59
C PHE A 132 11.04 14.06 -6.54
N VAL A 133 10.81 12.76 -6.29
CA VAL A 133 9.82 12.30 -5.29
C VAL A 133 10.38 12.23 -3.87
N SER A 134 11.67 12.45 -3.67
CA SER A 134 12.26 12.51 -2.33
C SER A 134 11.74 13.75 -1.58
N PRO A 135 11.59 13.67 -0.24
CA PRO A 135 11.03 14.75 0.56
C PRO A 135 11.90 16.02 0.53
N THR A 136 11.25 17.18 0.62
CA THR A 136 11.97 18.46 0.85
C THR A 136 12.31 18.64 2.33
N GLU A 137 13.23 19.55 2.63
CA GLU A 137 13.60 19.88 4.01
C GLU A 137 12.39 20.40 4.81
N GLU A 138 11.50 21.17 4.18
CA GLU A 138 10.27 21.65 4.80
C GLU A 138 9.30 20.50 5.08
N GLU A 139 9.13 19.56 4.15
CA GLU A 139 8.29 18.37 4.35
C GLU A 139 8.81 17.52 5.51
N LEU A 140 10.14 17.36 5.62
CA LEU A 140 10.76 16.67 6.75
C LEU A 140 10.54 17.41 8.06
N ARG A 141 10.73 18.73 8.08
CA ARG A 141 10.50 19.57 9.26
C ARG A 141 9.06 19.48 9.74
N CYS A 142 8.08 19.55 8.83
CA CYS A 142 6.66 19.39 9.17
C CYS A 142 6.34 17.99 9.72
N ARG A 143 6.97 16.93 9.18
CA ARG A 143 6.81 15.57 9.71
C ARG A 143 7.39 15.45 11.13
N LEU A 144 8.58 16.01 11.38
CA LEU A 144 9.20 16.00 12.71
C LEU A 144 8.36 16.74 13.74
N GLN A 145 7.87 17.94 13.39
CA GLN A 145 6.99 18.73 14.27
C GLN A 145 5.71 17.98 14.64
N LEU A 146 5.09 17.30 13.66
CA LEU A 146 3.91 16.48 13.91
C LEU A 146 4.23 15.31 14.86
N VAL A 147 5.38 14.65 14.71
CA VAL A 147 5.80 13.57 15.61
C VAL A 147 6.02 14.10 17.03
N ASP A 148 6.63 15.27 17.19
CA ASP A 148 6.87 15.88 18.50
C ASP A 148 5.55 16.34 19.17
N GLU A 149 4.63 16.93 18.41
CA GLU A 149 3.29 17.26 18.92
C GLU A 149 2.53 16.01 19.38
N MET A 150 2.58 14.92 18.61
CA MET A 150 1.99 13.65 19.00
C MET A 150 2.65 13.09 20.27
N ARG A 151 3.97 13.19 20.41
CA ARG A 151 4.69 12.78 21.63
C ARG A 151 4.20 13.55 22.85
N ASP A 152 3.98 14.85 22.74
CA ASP A 152 3.49 15.68 23.85
C ASP A 152 2.05 15.30 24.23
N ILE A 153 1.16 15.13 23.26
CA ILE A 153 -0.23 14.68 23.49
C ILE A 153 -0.26 13.31 24.17
N ILE A 154 0.62 12.39 23.76
CA ILE A 154 0.65 11.03 24.29
C ILE A 154 1.25 10.98 25.69
N LYS A 155 2.31 11.75 25.97
CA LYS A 155 2.89 11.88 27.31
C LYS A 155 1.89 12.46 28.32
N ASP A 156 1.06 13.41 27.89
CA ASP A 156 -0.03 13.92 28.73
C ASP A 156 -1.04 12.84 29.13
N LEU A 157 -1.32 11.87 28.25
CA LEU A 157 -2.28 10.79 28.48
C LEU A 157 -1.68 9.62 29.27
N TRP A 158 -0.44 9.28 28.95
CA TRP A 158 0.31 8.15 29.48
C TRP A 158 1.80 8.54 29.60
N PRO A 159 2.27 8.94 30.80
CA PRO A 159 3.65 9.41 30.99
C PRO A 159 4.73 8.39 30.64
N GLU A 160 4.44 7.10 30.83
CA GLU A 160 5.35 5.98 30.54
C GLU A 160 5.28 5.51 29.08
N ALA A 161 4.41 6.11 28.25
CA ALA A 161 4.24 5.68 26.88
C ALA A 161 5.36 6.21 25.97
N ILE A 162 5.83 5.34 25.07
CA ILE A 162 6.87 5.66 24.08
C ILE A 162 6.22 5.70 22.70
N VAL A 163 6.50 6.77 21.95
CA VAL A 163 6.02 6.95 20.58
C VAL A 163 7.17 6.68 19.62
N GLU A 164 7.04 5.63 18.82
CA GLU A 164 7.98 5.29 17.76
C GLU A 164 7.31 5.39 16.40
N THR A 165 8.08 5.84 15.40
CA THR A 165 7.63 5.81 14.00
C THR A 165 8.15 4.54 13.34
N PHE A 166 7.33 3.91 12.49
CA PHE A 166 7.72 2.74 11.74
C PHE A 166 7.34 2.87 10.26
N GLY A 167 7.47 1.78 9.51
CA GLY A 167 7.02 1.71 8.13
C GLY A 167 7.82 2.63 7.21
N SER A 168 7.12 3.26 6.27
CA SER A 168 7.80 3.97 5.17
C SER A 168 8.55 5.22 5.63
N HIS A 169 8.13 5.86 6.72
CA HIS A 169 8.83 6.99 7.33
C HIS A 169 10.17 6.55 7.93
N TYR A 170 10.16 5.48 8.73
CA TYR A 170 11.38 4.95 9.37
C TYR A 170 12.40 4.42 8.35
N THR A 171 11.93 3.77 7.29
CA THR A 171 12.79 3.21 6.23
C THR A 171 13.13 4.23 5.15
N GLN A 172 12.62 5.47 5.24
CA GLN A 172 12.78 6.52 4.23
C GLN A 172 12.13 6.19 2.86
N MET A 173 11.35 5.12 2.75
CA MET A 173 10.73 4.59 1.51
C MET A 173 9.32 5.15 1.26
N PHE A 174 9.08 6.36 1.75
CA PHE A 174 7.79 7.03 1.66
C PHE A 174 7.72 7.89 0.39
N LEU A 175 6.54 7.94 -0.22
CA LEU A 175 6.23 8.93 -1.26
C LEU A 175 5.82 10.24 -0.57
N PRO A 176 5.86 11.40 -1.23
CA PRO A 176 5.55 12.68 -0.58
C PRO A 176 4.25 12.69 0.23
N GLN A 177 3.21 12.05 -0.31
CA GLN A 177 1.86 11.94 0.28
C GLN A 177 1.65 10.71 1.16
N SER A 178 2.71 9.93 1.44
CA SER A 178 2.58 8.74 2.28
C SER A 178 2.34 9.12 3.73
N ASP A 179 1.50 8.30 4.34
CA ASP A 179 1.08 8.32 5.73
C ASP A 179 2.29 8.11 6.66
N ILE A 180 2.16 8.59 7.90
CA ILE A 180 3.09 8.30 8.99
C ILE A 180 2.50 7.18 9.85
N ASP A 181 3.19 6.05 9.89
CA ASP A 181 2.84 4.94 10.77
C ASP A 181 3.52 5.14 12.14
N MET A 182 2.72 5.18 13.21
CA MET A 182 3.19 5.33 14.59
C MET A 182 2.78 4.15 15.45
N VAL A 183 3.65 3.72 16.36
CA VAL A 183 3.34 2.74 17.40
C VAL A 183 3.51 3.35 18.77
N LEU A 184 2.51 3.15 19.62
CA LEU A 184 2.53 3.53 21.02
C LEU A 184 2.87 2.29 21.86
N LEU A 185 3.97 2.35 22.61
CA LEU A 185 4.41 1.30 23.52
C LEU A 185 4.18 1.73 24.96
N GLY A 186 3.88 0.79 25.87
CA GLY A 186 3.66 1.11 27.29
C GLY A 186 2.25 1.64 27.61
N VAL A 187 1.30 1.49 26.69
CA VAL A 187 -0.09 1.90 26.86
C VAL A 187 -0.90 0.75 27.50
N PRO A 188 -1.93 1.02 28.34
CA PRO A 188 -2.77 -0.02 28.91
C PRO A 188 -3.35 -0.97 27.86
N GLU A 189 -3.51 -2.25 28.19
CA GLU A 189 -4.12 -3.22 27.28
C GLU A 189 -5.63 -2.98 27.08
N GLY A 190 -6.14 -3.40 25.91
CA GLY A 190 -7.56 -3.35 25.57
C GLY A 190 -7.92 -2.25 24.56
N LYS A 191 -9.23 -2.01 24.39
CA LYS A 191 -9.73 -1.07 23.36
C LYS A 191 -9.88 0.37 23.85
N GLN A 192 -9.91 0.59 25.16
CA GLN A 192 -10.12 1.91 25.77
C GLN A 192 -9.06 2.95 25.33
N PRO A 193 -7.76 2.61 25.20
CA PRO A 193 -6.77 3.59 24.76
C PRO A 193 -7.01 4.17 23.36
N LEU A 194 -7.58 3.39 22.43
CA LEU A 194 -7.90 3.89 21.08
C LEU A 194 -8.90 5.05 21.16
N TYR A 195 -9.96 4.89 21.94
CA TYR A 195 -10.98 5.91 22.12
C TYR A 195 -10.50 7.10 22.95
N LYS A 196 -9.67 6.85 23.97
CA LYS A 196 -9.09 7.91 24.79
C LYS A 196 -8.12 8.80 24.00
N LEU A 197 -7.32 8.21 23.12
CA LEU A 197 -6.47 8.97 22.21
C LEU A 197 -7.34 9.80 21.25
N ALA A 198 -8.38 9.19 20.67
CA ALA A 198 -9.28 9.85 19.76
C ALA A 198 -9.96 11.09 20.40
N GLU A 199 -10.49 10.94 21.61
CA GLU A 199 -11.09 12.03 22.39
C GLU A 199 -10.09 13.17 22.62
N ARG A 200 -8.85 12.85 23.03
CA ARG A 200 -7.81 13.87 23.28
C ARG A 200 -7.39 14.61 22.01
N LEU A 201 -7.36 13.92 20.86
CA LEU A 201 -7.06 14.51 19.57
C LEU A 201 -8.17 15.48 19.12
N GLU A 202 -9.44 15.15 19.39
CA GLU A 202 -10.57 16.05 19.15
C GLU A 202 -10.53 17.27 20.08
N GLU A 203 -10.24 17.08 21.37
CA GLU A 203 -10.13 18.17 22.35
C GLU A 203 -9.05 19.21 21.99
N ARG A 204 -7.95 18.76 21.38
CA ARG A 204 -6.84 19.63 20.95
C ARG A 204 -7.11 20.35 19.62
N ASP A 205 -8.19 20.00 18.90
CA ASP A 205 -8.52 20.51 17.55
C ASP A 205 -7.35 20.44 16.54
N CYS A 206 -6.47 19.44 16.70
CA CYS A 206 -5.30 19.24 15.84
C CYS A 206 -5.56 18.32 14.64
N VAL A 207 -6.77 17.76 14.53
CA VAL A 207 -7.13 16.77 13.50
C VAL A 207 -8.28 17.28 12.62
N SER A 208 -8.19 17.05 11.31
CA SER A 208 -9.27 17.35 10.35
C SER A 208 -10.13 16.12 10.02
N TYR A 209 -9.58 14.93 10.24
CA TYR A 209 -10.25 13.64 10.11
C TYR A 209 -9.76 12.72 11.22
N LEU A 210 -10.67 11.91 11.75
CA LEU A 210 -10.37 10.93 12.79
C LEU A 210 -11.30 9.72 12.65
N GLU A 211 -10.73 8.52 12.67
CA GLU A 211 -11.46 7.26 12.59
C GLU A 211 -10.78 6.19 13.46
N VAL A 212 -11.56 5.53 14.31
CA VAL A 212 -11.08 4.41 15.13
C VAL A 212 -11.48 3.10 14.45
N ILE A 213 -10.49 2.30 14.06
CA ILE A 213 -10.68 0.98 13.44
C ILE A 213 -10.36 -0.09 14.48
N ASP A 214 -11.40 -0.56 15.19
CA ASP A 214 -11.25 -1.47 16.34
C ASP A 214 -11.54 -2.96 16.03
N LYS A 215 -11.99 -3.26 14.80
CA LYS A 215 -12.38 -4.61 14.35
C LYS A 215 -11.34 -5.32 13.49
N ALA A 216 -10.30 -4.62 13.06
CA ALA A 216 -9.22 -5.20 12.29
C ALA A 216 -8.34 -6.12 13.17
N ARG A 217 -7.53 -6.98 12.54
CA ARG A 217 -6.53 -7.81 13.24
C ARG A 217 -5.59 -6.95 14.10
N ILE A 218 -5.25 -5.78 13.59
CA ILE A 218 -4.47 -4.76 14.29
C ILE A 218 -5.35 -3.51 14.41
N PRO A 219 -5.87 -3.21 15.61
CA PRO A 219 -6.62 -1.98 15.84
C PRO A 219 -5.75 -0.74 15.66
N ILE A 220 -6.28 0.26 14.95
CA ILE A 220 -5.56 1.52 14.68
C ILE A 220 -6.48 2.73 14.84
N VAL A 221 -5.91 3.87 15.21
CA VAL A 221 -6.53 5.19 15.07
C VAL A 221 -5.96 5.84 13.82
N LYS A 222 -6.83 6.11 12.83
CA LYS A 222 -6.49 6.86 11.63
C LYS A 222 -6.84 8.32 11.82
N MET A 223 -5.93 9.22 11.47
CA MET A 223 -6.20 10.65 11.53
C MET A 223 -5.55 11.41 10.38
N VAL A 224 -6.02 12.63 10.14
CA VAL A 224 -5.35 13.60 9.28
C VAL A 224 -5.01 14.82 10.12
N HIS A 225 -3.73 15.15 10.18
CA HIS A 225 -3.25 16.31 10.92
C HIS A 225 -3.69 17.60 10.23
N LYS A 226 -4.36 18.48 10.96
CA LYS A 226 -5.02 19.68 10.40
C LYS A 226 -4.02 20.68 9.80
N ALA A 227 -2.88 20.90 10.44
CA ALA A 227 -1.91 21.90 10.00
C ALA A 227 -1.06 21.44 8.80
N SER A 228 -0.66 20.16 8.76
CA SER A 228 0.20 19.63 7.68
C SER A 228 -0.56 18.84 6.61
N SER A 229 -1.84 18.52 6.82
CA SER A 229 -2.64 17.62 5.96
C SER A 229 -2.01 16.23 5.78
N ILE A 230 -1.19 15.78 6.74
CA ILE A 230 -0.54 14.47 6.71
C ILE A 230 -1.45 13.43 7.36
N HIS A 231 -1.60 12.28 6.69
CA HIS A 231 -2.29 11.12 7.22
C HIS A 231 -1.40 10.40 8.23
N VAL A 232 -1.97 9.97 9.35
CA VAL A 232 -1.27 9.26 10.43
C VAL A 232 -2.09 8.05 10.86
N ASP A 233 -1.44 6.88 10.89
CA ASP A 233 -2.01 5.63 11.38
C ASP A 233 -1.30 5.26 12.69
N VAL A 234 -2.04 5.26 13.80
CA VAL A 234 -1.51 4.99 15.14
C VAL A 234 -1.93 3.60 15.60
N SER A 235 -0.94 2.74 15.84
CA SER A 235 -1.08 1.39 16.38
C SER A 235 -0.64 1.31 17.84
N PHE A 236 -1.11 0.31 18.58
CA PHE A 236 -0.91 0.21 20.04
C PHE A 236 -0.27 -1.12 20.40
N ASN A 237 0.83 -1.08 21.16
CA ASN A 237 1.53 -2.22 21.72
C ASN A 237 1.94 -3.31 20.70
N ILE A 238 2.16 -2.94 19.44
CA ILE A 238 2.59 -3.85 18.37
C ILE A 238 3.96 -3.42 17.88
N SER A 239 5.01 -4.00 18.45
CA SER A 239 6.38 -3.66 18.06
C SER A 239 6.77 -4.20 16.68
N GLY A 240 6.00 -5.13 16.09
CA GLY A 240 6.35 -5.84 14.85
C GLY A 240 6.69 -4.97 13.63
N GLY A 241 6.19 -3.73 13.62
CA GLY A 241 6.57 -2.73 12.62
C GLY A 241 8.04 -2.32 12.69
N LEU A 242 8.66 -2.36 13.88
CA LEU A 242 10.05 -1.97 14.11
C LEU A 242 11.03 -3.03 13.58
N ALA A 243 10.80 -4.32 13.87
CA ALA A 243 11.62 -5.40 13.31
C ALA A 243 11.52 -5.41 11.78
N THR A 244 10.32 -5.19 11.23
CA THR A 244 10.12 -5.03 9.78
C THR A 244 10.91 -3.84 9.22
N GLY A 245 10.95 -2.71 9.94
CA GLY A 245 11.73 -1.54 9.55
C GLY A 245 13.24 -1.81 9.49
N ASP A 246 13.78 -2.52 10.49
CA ASP A 246 15.20 -2.90 10.50
C ASP A 246 15.54 -3.85 9.35
N LEU A 247 14.66 -4.80 9.05
CA LEU A 247 14.82 -5.71 7.92
C LEU A 247 14.88 -4.96 6.58
N VAL A 248 13.97 -4.00 6.37
CA VAL A 248 13.97 -3.18 5.15
C VAL A 248 15.24 -2.34 5.07
N LYS A 249 15.72 -1.76 6.19
CA LYS A 249 17.00 -1.04 6.23
C LYS A 249 18.20 -1.94 5.94
N HIS A 250 18.18 -3.18 6.42
CA HIS A 250 19.18 -4.17 6.07
C HIS A 250 19.21 -4.40 4.56
N TYR A 251 18.06 -4.67 3.92
CA TYR A 251 18.01 -4.87 2.47
C TYR A 251 18.38 -3.61 1.67
N MET A 252 18.10 -2.40 2.18
CA MET A 252 18.55 -1.16 1.54
C MET A 252 20.07 -1.02 1.50
N ARG A 253 20.80 -1.58 2.47
CA ARG A 253 22.27 -1.62 2.44
C ARG A 253 22.80 -2.74 1.57
N VAL A 254 22.15 -3.90 1.61
CA VAL A 254 22.56 -5.06 0.80
C VAL A 254 22.36 -4.78 -0.69
N TYR A 255 21.29 -4.08 -1.07
CA TYR A 255 20.94 -3.83 -2.46
C TYR A 255 20.75 -2.33 -2.72
N PRO A 256 21.74 -1.63 -3.31
CA PRO A 256 21.62 -0.21 -3.63
C PRO A 256 20.43 0.12 -4.54
N SER A 257 20.07 -0.80 -5.44
CA SER A 257 18.94 -0.68 -6.37
C SER A 257 17.57 -0.88 -5.72
N PHE A 258 17.50 -1.41 -4.50
CA PHE A 258 16.23 -1.72 -3.82
C PHE A 258 15.37 -0.48 -3.59
N ARG A 259 15.98 0.61 -3.12
CA ARG A 259 15.27 1.86 -2.86
C ARG A 259 14.70 2.47 -4.16
N PRO A 260 15.52 2.75 -5.19
CA PRO A 260 15.03 3.33 -6.44
C PRO A 260 13.92 2.50 -7.09
N LEU A 261 14.11 1.17 -7.21
CA LEU A 261 13.11 0.28 -7.80
C LEU A 261 11.80 0.30 -7.01
N THR A 262 11.88 0.22 -5.69
CA THR A 262 10.66 0.20 -4.86
C THR A 262 9.89 1.51 -4.98
N LEU A 263 10.55 2.67 -5.04
CA LEU A 263 9.85 3.96 -5.17
C LEU A 263 9.12 4.08 -6.51
N VAL A 264 9.77 3.69 -7.61
CA VAL A 264 9.16 3.64 -8.95
C VAL A 264 7.95 2.70 -8.95
N LEU A 265 8.12 1.46 -8.47
CA LEU A 265 7.06 0.46 -8.46
C LEU A 265 5.91 0.84 -7.52
N LYS A 266 6.22 1.43 -6.36
CA LYS A 266 5.23 1.89 -5.39
C LYS A 266 4.39 3.00 -5.98
N TYR A 267 5.01 3.97 -6.66
CA TYR A 267 4.29 5.03 -7.34
C TYR A 267 3.47 4.50 -8.54
N PHE A 268 4.05 3.59 -9.33
CA PHE A 268 3.36 2.90 -10.43
C PHE A 268 2.08 2.16 -9.98
N MET A 269 2.14 1.48 -8.83
CA MET A 269 0.98 0.82 -8.21
C MET A 269 -0.03 1.84 -7.66
N ALA A 270 0.45 2.90 -7.01
CA ALA A 270 -0.40 3.93 -6.43
C ALA A 270 -1.25 4.67 -7.48
N GLN A 271 -0.67 4.99 -8.65
CA GLN A 271 -1.41 5.61 -9.76
C GLN A 271 -2.55 4.75 -10.30
N ARG A 272 -2.50 3.44 -10.07
CA ARG A 272 -3.50 2.46 -10.53
C ARG A 272 -4.46 2.03 -9.43
N GLY A 273 -4.30 2.55 -8.20
CA GLY A 273 -5.09 2.13 -7.04
C GLY A 273 -4.84 0.69 -6.60
N LEU A 274 -3.67 0.12 -6.94
CA LEU A 274 -3.29 -1.26 -6.66
C LEU A 274 -2.31 -1.40 -5.48
N ASN A 275 -2.11 -0.33 -4.70
CA ASN A 275 -1.12 -0.26 -3.61
C ASN A 275 -1.69 -0.59 -2.22
N GLU A 276 -2.99 -0.91 -2.12
CA GLU A 276 -3.68 -1.16 -0.86
C GLU A 276 -4.11 -2.63 -0.74
N THR A 277 -3.76 -3.27 0.37
CA THR A 277 -4.13 -4.68 0.61
C THR A 277 -5.62 -4.84 0.89
N TYR A 278 -6.29 -3.81 1.41
CA TYR A 278 -7.72 -3.84 1.72
C TYR A 278 -8.57 -4.01 0.45
N THR A 279 -8.19 -3.34 -0.64
CA THR A 279 -8.81 -3.46 -1.96
C THR A 279 -8.28 -4.64 -2.77
N GLY A 280 -7.47 -5.52 -2.16
CA GLY A 280 -6.90 -6.70 -2.81
C GLY A 280 -5.64 -6.44 -3.62
N GLY A 281 -5.11 -5.21 -3.59
CA GLY A 281 -3.86 -4.86 -4.25
C GLY A 281 -2.62 -5.41 -3.52
N VAL A 282 -1.46 -4.91 -3.95
CA VAL A 282 -0.15 -5.22 -3.36
C VAL A 282 0.25 -4.12 -2.40
N GLY A 283 0.19 -4.42 -1.11
CA GLY A 283 0.65 -3.50 -0.06
C GLY A 283 2.16 -3.23 -0.14
N SER A 284 2.61 -2.12 0.47
CA SER A 284 4.01 -1.69 0.42
C SER A 284 5.02 -2.75 0.87
N PHE A 285 4.72 -3.48 1.95
CA PHE A 285 5.60 -4.53 2.45
C PHE A 285 5.66 -5.74 1.50
N LEU A 286 4.53 -6.15 0.94
CA LEU A 286 4.48 -7.23 -0.05
C LEU A 286 5.30 -6.85 -1.30
N LEU A 287 5.12 -5.62 -1.81
CA LEU A 287 5.90 -5.11 -2.93
C LEU A 287 7.40 -5.11 -2.63
N GLN A 288 7.79 -4.65 -1.43
CA GLN A 288 9.19 -4.68 -0.98
C GLN A 288 9.75 -6.10 -1.01
N MET A 289 9.01 -7.09 -0.49
CA MET A 289 9.47 -8.49 -0.51
C MET A 289 9.57 -9.05 -1.93
N MET A 290 8.67 -8.67 -2.85
CA MET A 290 8.79 -9.02 -4.26
C MET A 290 10.07 -8.46 -4.88
N VAL A 291 10.41 -7.18 -4.60
CA VAL A 291 11.65 -6.56 -5.10
C VAL A 291 12.87 -7.21 -4.48
N VAL A 292 12.88 -7.50 -3.18
CA VAL A 292 14.00 -8.20 -2.52
C VAL A 292 14.21 -9.58 -3.13
N SER A 293 13.14 -10.37 -3.29
CA SER A 293 13.22 -11.69 -3.93
C SER A 293 13.83 -11.60 -5.32
N PHE A 294 13.38 -10.64 -6.14
CA PHE A 294 13.92 -10.41 -7.47
C PHE A 294 15.43 -10.08 -7.41
N LEU A 295 15.84 -9.17 -6.53
CA LEU A 295 17.24 -8.76 -6.38
C LEU A 295 18.13 -9.88 -5.81
N GLN A 296 17.59 -10.76 -4.96
CA GLN A 296 18.28 -11.95 -4.48
C GLN A 296 18.61 -12.93 -5.62
N HIS A 297 17.65 -13.17 -6.51
CA HIS A 297 17.86 -14.03 -7.68
C HIS A 297 18.83 -13.39 -8.68
N HIS A 298 18.68 -12.10 -8.96
CA HIS A 298 19.59 -11.36 -9.83
C HIS A 298 21.02 -11.32 -9.27
N GLY A 299 21.18 -11.03 -7.98
CA GLY A 299 22.47 -11.01 -7.29
C GLY A 299 23.16 -12.38 -7.29
N ARG A 300 22.40 -13.48 -7.18
CA ARG A 300 22.96 -14.84 -7.26
C ARG A 300 23.61 -15.13 -8.61
N VAL A 301 23.05 -14.62 -9.71
CA VAL A 301 23.61 -14.76 -11.05
C VAL A 301 24.92 -13.97 -11.18
N LEU A 302 25.02 -12.81 -10.53
CA LEU A 302 26.19 -11.92 -10.61
C LEU A 302 27.32 -12.28 -9.62
N GLY A 303 27.01 -12.98 -8.52
CA GLY A 303 27.99 -13.35 -7.49
C GLY A 303 28.70 -12.12 -6.90
N ALA A 304 30.04 -12.13 -6.88
CA ALA A 304 30.84 -11.02 -6.36
C ALA A 304 30.66 -9.70 -7.15
N ASN A 305 30.15 -9.77 -8.38
CA ASN A 305 29.92 -8.58 -9.21
C ASN A 305 28.61 -7.84 -8.89
N HIS A 306 27.81 -8.33 -7.94
CA HIS A 306 26.50 -7.74 -7.65
C HIS A 306 26.57 -6.29 -7.13
N ASP A 307 27.67 -5.88 -6.50
CA ASP A 307 27.88 -4.52 -6.00
C ASP A 307 28.42 -3.57 -7.08
N ASN A 308 28.89 -4.10 -8.21
CA ASN A 308 29.49 -3.30 -9.25
C ASN A 308 28.39 -2.46 -9.95
N PRO A 309 28.49 -1.12 -9.95
CA PRO A 309 27.51 -0.23 -10.56
C PRO A 309 27.18 -0.57 -12.01
N LYS A 310 28.14 -1.15 -12.76
CA LYS A 310 27.95 -1.59 -14.14
C LYS A 310 26.82 -2.61 -14.30
N PHE A 311 26.61 -3.48 -13.31
CA PHE A 311 25.58 -4.53 -13.34
C PHE A 311 24.32 -4.16 -12.53
N ASN A 312 24.32 -3.01 -11.85
CA ASN A 312 23.17 -2.46 -11.12
C ASN A 312 22.41 -1.40 -11.93
N ASN A 313 22.30 -1.62 -13.24
CA ASN A 313 21.52 -0.73 -14.11
C ASN A 313 20.02 -0.87 -13.81
N LEU A 314 19.43 0.17 -13.23
CA LEU A 314 18.01 0.24 -12.87
C LEU A 314 17.06 0.05 -14.06
N GLY A 315 17.48 0.41 -15.28
CA GLY A 315 16.68 0.21 -16.48
C GLY A 315 16.49 -1.27 -16.81
N HIS A 316 17.58 -2.06 -16.81
CA HIS A 316 17.50 -3.51 -16.95
C HIS A 316 16.69 -4.14 -15.80
N LEU A 317 17.02 -3.78 -14.56
CA LEU A 317 16.37 -4.35 -13.38
C LEU A 317 14.86 -4.10 -13.35
N LEU A 318 14.41 -2.90 -13.74
CA LEU A 318 12.98 -2.57 -13.80
C LEU A 318 12.27 -3.41 -14.86
N LEU A 319 12.88 -3.57 -16.04
CA LEU A 319 12.32 -4.37 -17.12
C LEU A 319 12.24 -5.86 -16.76
N ASP A 320 13.30 -6.39 -16.17
CA ASP A 320 13.38 -7.78 -15.73
C ASP A 320 12.40 -8.06 -14.58
N PHE A 321 12.22 -7.11 -13.67
CA PHE A 321 11.19 -7.20 -12.62
C PHE A 321 9.79 -7.35 -13.23
N PHE A 322 9.43 -6.51 -14.20
CA PHE A 322 8.14 -6.62 -14.89
C PHE A 322 8.03 -7.89 -15.73
N THR A 323 9.14 -8.39 -16.26
CA THR A 323 9.19 -9.66 -17.00
C THR A 323 8.90 -10.85 -16.09
N LEU A 324 9.61 -10.92 -14.96
CA LEU A 324 9.41 -11.97 -13.97
C LEU A 324 7.97 -11.96 -13.43
N TYR A 325 7.52 -10.85 -12.86
CA TYR A 325 6.22 -10.83 -12.18
C TYR A 325 5.02 -10.61 -13.12
N GLY A 326 5.22 -10.08 -14.33
CA GLY A 326 4.14 -9.93 -15.32
C GLY A 326 3.88 -11.21 -16.12
N ARG A 327 4.94 -11.97 -16.42
CA ARG A 327 4.88 -13.08 -17.37
C ARG A 327 5.36 -14.41 -16.80
N ASP A 328 6.57 -14.46 -16.24
CA ASP A 328 7.31 -15.71 -16.07
C ASP A 328 7.07 -16.42 -14.74
N PHE A 329 6.73 -15.67 -13.67
CA PHE A 329 6.54 -16.24 -12.35
C PHE A 329 5.31 -17.16 -12.29
N ASN A 330 5.51 -18.39 -11.83
CA ASN A 330 4.43 -19.35 -11.63
C ASN A 330 3.67 -19.03 -10.33
N TYR A 331 2.64 -18.19 -10.44
CA TYR A 331 1.75 -17.85 -9.35
C TYR A 331 0.94 -19.03 -8.81
N THR A 332 0.73 -20.10 -9.60
CA THR A 332 -0.12 -21.22 -9.20
C THR A 332 0.56 -22.05 -8.11
N ASP A 333 1.79 -22.49 -8.37
CA ASP A 333 2.44 -23.52 -7.56
C ASP A 333 3.51 -22.96 -6.62
N LEU A 334 4.12 -21.82 -6.99
CA LEU A 334 5.28 -21.30 -6.27
C LEU A 334 4.89 -20.28 -5.21
N ALA A 335 5.62 -20.34 -4.10
CA ALA A 335 5.70 -19.33 -3.06
C ALA A 335 7.14 -18.83 -2.93
N ILE A 336 7.29 -17.62 -2.39
CA ILE A 336 8.56 -16.92 -2.27
C ILE A 336 9.00 -16.89 -0.80
N SER A 337 10.25 -17.22 -0.54
CA SER A 337 10.94 -16.88 0.70
C SER A 337 12.06 -15.89 0.39
N VAL A 338 12.19 -14.83 1.20
CA VAL A 338 13.34 -13.90 1.13
C VAL A 338 14.39 -14.19 2.20
N ARG A 339 14.16 -15.21 3.03
CA ARG A 339 15.09 -15.60 4.11
C ARG A 339 16.29 -16.34 3.51
N ASN A 340 17.42 -16.29 4.21
CA ASN A 340 18.63 -17.06 3.88
C ASN A 340 19.10 -16.89 2.42
N GLY A 341 18.99 -15.68 1.87
CA GLY A 341 19.41 -15.39 0.50
C GLY A 341 18.36 -15.67 -0.58
N GLY A 342 17.13 -16.02 -0.20
CA GLY A 342 15.97 -16.09 -1.08
C GLY A 342 15.80 -17.44 -1.77
N SER A 343 14.57 -17.97 -1.81
CA SER A 343 14.26 -19.22 -2.50
C SER A 343 12.80 -19.28 -2.92
N TYR A 344 12.51 -20.17 -3.88
CA TYR A 344 11.15 -20.56 -4.22
C TYR A 344 10.83 -21.93 -3.63
N PHE A 345 9.60 -22.12 -3.19
CA PHE A 345 9.12 -23.40 -2.67
C PHE A 345 7.68 -23.63 -3.12
N LEU A 346 7.21 -24.88 -3.07
CA LEU A 346 5.85 -25.24 -3.46
C LEU A 346 4.85 -24.81 -2.39
N LYS A 347 3.75 -24.16 -2.79
CA LYS A 347 2.67 -23.75 -1.87
C LYS A 347 2.09 -24.91 -1.07
N GLU A 348 2.01 -26.09 -1.69
CA GLU A 348 1.53 -27.32 -1.06
C GLU A 348 2.32 -27.68 0.19
N SER A 349 3.64 -27.45 0.19
CA SER A 349 4.52 -27.75 1.34
C SER A 349 4.16 -26.99 2.62
N ARG A 350 3.38 -25.90 2.49
CA ARG A 350 2.94 -25.04 3.60
C ARG A 350 1.42 -24.94 3.71
N TYR A 351 0.66 -25.74 2.95
CA TYR A 351 -0.81 -25.64 2.88
C TYR A 351 -1.30 -24.23 2.52
N TRP A 352 -0.55 -23.54 1.65
CA TRP A 352 -0.89 -22.20 1.16
C TRP A 352 -1.58 -22.22 -0.20
N TYR A 353 -1.69 -23.40 -0.80
CA TYR A 353 -2.44 -23.57 -2.03
C TYR A 353 -3.94 -23.32 -1.77
N ASP A 354 -4.57 -22.54 -2.64
CA ASP A 354 -5.99 -22.20 -2.58
C ASP A 354 -6.63 -22.54 -3.94
N ASP A 355 -7.40 -23.63 -3.99
CA ASP A 355 -8.05 -24.13 -5.20
C ASP A 355 -8.98 -23.08 -5.85
N CYS A 356 -9.60 -22.23 -5.03
CA CYS A 356 -10.50 -21.18 -5.52
C CYS A 356 -9.72 -19.97 -6.06
N ARG A 357 -8.49 -19.77 -5.60
CA ARG A 357 -7.65 -18.61 -5.93
C ARG A 357 -6.19 -19.00 -6.19
N PRO A 358 -5.93 -19.87 -7.18
CA PRO A 358 -4.57 -20.36 -7.46
C PRO A 358 -3.60 -19.25 -7.86
N PHE A 359 -4.12 -18.17 -8.44
CA PHE A 359 -3.37 -17.02 -8.95
C PHE A 359 -2.82 -16.06 -7.89
N LEU A 360 -3.11 -16.29 -6.60
CA LEU A 360 -2.59 -15.44 -5.53
C LEU A 360 -1.07 -15.55 -5.45
N ILE A 361 -0.40 -14.43 -5.25
CA ILE A 361 1.00 -14.48 -4.85
C ILE A 361 1.07 -15.00 -3.42
N SER A 362 2.05 -15.86 -3.14
CA SER A 362 2.33 -16.31 -1.78
C SER A 362 3.77 -15.99 -1.41
N ILE A 363 3.96 -15.27 -0.31
CA ILE A 363 5.29 -14.90 0.18
C ILE A 363 5.35 -15.16 1.69
N GLU A 364 6.42 -15.82 2.13
CA GLU A 364 6.71 -16.05 3.54
C GLU A 364 7.02 -14.73 4.25
N ASN A 365 6.34 -14.47 5.36
CA ASN A 365 6.72 -13.37 6.25
C ASN A 365 8.06 -13.68 6.95
N PRO A 366 9.11 -12.86 6.78
CA PRO A 366 10.42 -13.10 7.40
C PRO A 366 10.42 -13.08 8.93
N ASN A 367 9.48 -12.33 9.53
CA ASN A 367 9.30 -12.24 10.99
C ASN A 367 8.41 -13.36 11.52
N GLU A 368 7.43 -13.81 10.72
CA GLU A 368 6.48 -14.87 11.07
C GLU A 368 6.38 -15.92 9.95
N PRO A 369 7.32 -16.88 9.85
CA PRO A 369 7.38 -17.87 8.75
C PRO A 369 6.11 -18.66 8.44
N SER A 370 5.16 -18.75 9.37
CA SER A 370 3.88 -19.43 9.17
C SER A 370 2.84 -18.58 8.41
N LEU A 371 3.09 -17.29 8.23
CA LEU A 371 2.15 -16.34 7.65
C LEU A 371 2.50 -16.04 6.18
N ASP A 372 1.51 -16.25 5.30
CA ASP A 372 1.54 -15.76 3.93
C ASP A 372 1.10 -14.29 3.87
N ILE A 373 2.00 -13.40 3.45
CA ILE A 373 1.70 -11.96 3.30
C ILE A 373 0.90 -11.63 2.02
N GLY A 374 0.90 -12.54 1.03
CA GLY A 374 0.19 -12.36 -0.24
C GLY A 374 -1.28 -12.82 -0.23
N LYS A 375 -1.71 -13.50 0.83
CA LYS A 375 -3.06 -14.09 0.97
C LYS A 375 -4.22 -13.12 0.73
N ASN A 376 -4.03 -11.84 1.04
CA ASN A 376 -5.06 -10.81 0.89
C ASN A 376 -5.01 -10.07 -0.45
N SER A 377 -4.05 -10.37 -1.33
CA SER A 377 -3.89 -9.69 -2.62
C SER A 377 -4.73 -10.32 -3.73
N TYR A 378 -6.06 -10.29 -3.57
CA TYR A 378 -7.00 -10.93 -4.51
C TYR A 378 -7.11 -10.25 -5.89
N GLU A 379 -6.57 -9.03 -6.06
CA GLU A 379 -6.44 -8.35 -7.36
C GLU A 379 -5.11 -8.66 -8.07
N MET A 380 -4.41 -9.73 -7.68
CA MET A 380 -3.10 -10.10 -8.25
C MET A 380 -3.15 -10.30 -9.78
N ARG A 381 -4.28 -10.73 -10.36
CA ARG A 381 -4.42 -10.82 -11.83
C ARG A 381 -4.31 -9.44 -12.50
N THR A 382 -4.93 -8.43 -11.91
CA THR A 382 -4.89 -7.04 -12.38
C THR A 382 -3.48 -6.48 -12.25
N VAL A 383 -2.79 -6.80 -11.15
CA VAL A 383 -1.39 -6.43 -10.92
C VAL A 383 -0.47 -7.09 -11.94
N LYS A 384 -0.59 -8.42 -12.16
CA LYS A 384 0.16 -9.17 -13.18
C LYS A 384 -0.02 -8.59 -14.58
N ARG A 385 -1.26 -8.30 -14.98
CA ARG A 385 -1.55 -7.65 -16.27
C ARG A 385 -0.94 -6.26 -16.37
N SER A 386 -0.96 -5.49 -15.29
CA SER A 386 -0.35 -4.15 -15.24
C SER A 386 1.16 -4.21 -15.39
N PHE A 387 1.82 -5.18 -14.75
CA PHE A 387 3.25 -5.44 -14.92
C PHE A 387 3.58 -5.88 -16.34
N ASP A 388 2.82 -6.81 -16.91
CA ASP A 388 3.05 -7.27 -18.28
C ASP A 388 2.83 -6.14 -19.31
N TYR A 389 1.83 -5.29 -19.11
CA TYR A 389 1.64 -4.09 -19.93
C TYR A 389 2.84 -3.14 -19.83
N ALA A 390 3.32 -2.86 -18.61
CA ALA A 390 4.49 -2.01 -18.41
C ALA A 390 5.74 -2.57 -19.09
N ARG A 391 5.96 -3.89 -18.99
CA ARG A 391 7.02 -4.59 -19.72
C ARG A 391 6.93 -4.36 -21.22
N GLN A 392 5.75 -4.60 -21.82
CA GLN A 392 5.55 -4.45 -23.26
C GLN A 392 5.79 -3.01 -23.72
N VAL A 393 5.28 -2.02 -22.98
CA VAL A 393 5.48 -0.60 -23.29
C VAL A 393 6.96 -0.22 -23.22
N LEU A 394 7.65 -0.57 -22.13
CA LEU A 394 9.08 -0.29 -21.99
C LEU A 394 9.91 -0.99 -23.06
N GLN A 395 9.64 -2.26 -23.35
CA GLN A 395 10.34 -2.99 -24.41
C GLN A 395 10.13 -2.33 -25.77
N ASN A 396 8.89 -1.99 -26.12
CA ASN A 396 8.61 -1.34 -27.41
C ASN A 396 9.32 0.00 -27.52
N GLU A 397 9.37 0.78 -26.43
CA GLU A 397 10.06 2.07 -26.42
C GLU A 397 11.58 1.90 -26.55
N ILE A 398 12.16 0.91 -25.85
CA ILE A 398 13.59 0.57 -25.97
C ILE A 398 13.94 0.14 -27.40
N HIS A 399 13.12 -0.71 -28.02
CA HIS A 399 13.33 -1.17 -29.41
C HIS A 399 13.19 -0.03 -30.42
N ARG A 400 12.26 0.92 -30.18
CA ARG A 400 12.05 2.09 -31.04
C ARG A 400 13.23 3.06 -30.96
N HIS A 401 13.65 3.47 -29.76
CA HIS A 401 14.80 4.35 -29.57
C HIS A 401 16.11 3.74 -30.07
N GLY A 402 16.26 2.40 -30.00
CA GLY A 402 17.42 1.71 -30.53
C GLY A 402 17.52 1.67 -32.05
N ARG A 403 16.43 1.92 -32.79
CA ARG A 403 16.39 1.86 -34.27
C ARG A 403 16.19 3.20 -34.97
N PHE A 404 15.47 4.14 -34.34
CA PHE A 404 15.16 5.45 -34.91
C PHE A 404 15.88 6.55 -34.11
N LYS A 405 16.44 7.57 -34.80
CA LYS A 405 17.13 8.70 -34.14
C LYS A 405 16.21 9.30 -33.05
N SER A 406 16.71 9.24 -31.81
CA SER A 406 16.16 9.78 -30.54
C SER A 406 14.93 10.68 -30.69
N LEU A 407 13.74 10.12 -30.51
CA LEU A 407 12.57 10.92 -30.10
C LEU A 407 12.89 11.55 -28.74
N SER A 408 12.64 12.85 -28.61
CA SER A 408 12.82 13.61 -27.37
C SER A 408 11.74 13.18 -26.36
N GLY A 409 12.00 12.11 -25.58
CA GLY A 409 10.97 11.61 -24.68
C GLY A 409 11.43 10.87 -23.43
N SER A 410 10.54 10.86 -22.45
CA SER A 410 10.67 10.22 -21.14
C SER A 410 10.24 8.75 -21.25
N ILE A 411 11.19 7.82 -21.08
CA ILE A 411 10.96 6.37 -21.15
C ILE A 411 10.14 5.94 -19.92
N LEU A 412 10.51 6.40 -18.73
CA LEU A 412 9.76 6.13 -17.50
C LEU A 412 8.36 6.76 -17.54
N GLY A 413 8.23 7.90 -18.23
CA GLY A 413 6.96 8.61 -18.42
C GLY A 413 5.92 7.82 -19.19
N THR A 414 6.32 6.78 -19.92
CA THR A 414 5.39 5.87 -20.63
C THR A 414 4.59 4.99 -19.66
N ILE A 415 5.19 4.62 -18.53
CA ILE A 415 4.56 3.75 -17.52
C ILE A 415 4.05 4.52 -16.29
N ILE A 416 4.69 5.65 -15.98
CA ILE A 416 4.31 6.58 -14.92
C ILE A 416 3.78 7.86 -15.57
N GLN A 417 2.49 8.12 -15.46
CA GLN A 417 1.88 9.31 -16.07
C GLN A 417 2.09 10.56 -15.19
N ALA A 418 2.18 11.75 -15.80
CA ALA A 418 2.26 13.00 -15.04
C ALA A 418 0.87 13.34 -14.49
N ASP A 419 0.63 13.04 -13.22
CA ASP A 419 -0.59 13.43 -12.54
C ASP A 419 -0.46 14.84 -11.93
N SER A 420 -1.58 15.38 -11.45
CA SER A 420 -1.60 16.69 -10.78
C SER A 420 -0.68 16.75 -9.56
N LYS A 421 -0.40 15.61 -8.91
CA LYS A 421 0.45 15.51 -7.73
C LYS A 421 1.92 15.72 -8.08
N LEU A 422 2.38 15.16 -9.20
CA LEU A 422 3.74 15.37 -9.70
C LEU A 422 3.88 16.75 -10.34
N VAL A 423 2.91 17.21 -11.13
CA VAL A 423 3.02 18.49 -11.84
C VAL A 423 3.09 19.69 -10.89
N ASN A 424 2.32 19.66 -9.81
CA ASN A 424 2.27 20.76 -8.84
C ASN A 424 3.38 20.69 -7.77
N ARG A 425 4.20 19.64 -7.78
CA ARG A 425 5.27 19.45 -6.79
C ARG A 425 6.46 20.35 -7.09
N LYS A 426 6.99 20.98 -6.04
CA LYS A 426 8.32 21.60 -6.06
C LYS A 426 9.37 20.52 -5.76
N PRO A 427 10.39 20.35 -6.60
CA PRO A 427 11.46 19.40 -6.33
C PRO A 427 12.31 19.85 -5.12
N PRO A 428 12.97 18.92 -4.41
CA PRO A 428 13.93 19.27 -3.38
C PRO A 428 15.15 19.99 -3.99
N THR A 429 15.73 20.92 -3.22
CA THR A 429 16.90 21.73 -3.63
C THR A 429 18.22 20.95 -3.52
N ARG A 430 18.26 19.90 -2.70
CA ARG A 430 19.40 18.97 -2.55
C ARG A 430 18.95 17.55 -2.85
N PHE A 431 19.90 16.69 -3.20
CA PHE A 431 19.65 15.25 -3.25
C PHE A 431 19.07 14.82 -1.90
N GLY A 432 17.98 14.04 -1.94
CA GLY A 432 17.28 13.59 -0.73
C GLY A 432 18.09 12.56 0.03
N TYR A 433 17.48 11.43 0.36
CA TYR A 433 18.20 10.36 1.05
C TYR A 433 19.25 9.71 0.14
N ASP A 434 20.48 9.57 0.66
CA ASP A 434 21.58 8.89 -0.02
C ASP A 434 21.23 7.44 -0.39
N ILE A 435 21.72 6.99 -1.54
CA ILE A 435 21.73 5.56 -1.86
C ILE A 435 22.76 4.90 -0.96
N LEU A 436 22.29 3.97 -0.12
CA LEU A 436 23.15 3.21 0.76
C LEU A 436 23.86 2.11 -0.05
N HIS A 437 25.17 2.06 0.07
CA HIS A 437 25.99 0.98 -0.48
C HIS A 437 26.30 -0.07 0.57
N HIS A 438 26.62 -1.28 0.10
CA HIS A 438 26.96 -2.39 0.98
C HIS A 438 28.22 -2.08 1.79
N ASP A 439 28.05 -2.02 3.11
CA ASP A 439 29.14 -1.94 4.08
C ASP A 439 29.04 -3.19 4.97
N PRO A 440 29.99 -4.14 4.93
CA PRO A 440 29.90 -5.39 5.68
C PRO A 440 29.67 -5.20 7.18
N VAL A 441 30.30 -4.19 7.79
CA VAL A 441 30.24 -3.95 9.24
C VAL A 441 28.87 -3.41 9.61
N ARG A 442 28.47 -2.30 9.00
CA ARG A 442 27.15 -1.69 9.28
C ARG A 442 25.98 -2.59 8.89
N THR A 443 26.14 -3.36 7.82
CA THR A 443 25.10 -4.30 7.38
C THR A 443 24.93 -5.45 8.36
N ALA A 444 26.03 -5.96 8.94
CA ALA A 444 25.99 -6.96 10.00
C ALA A 444 25.40 -6.42 11.30
N GLU A 445 25.71 -5.17 11.67
CA GLU A 445 25.13 -4.51 12.85
C GLU A 445 23.60 -4.39 12.74
N ILE A 446 23.10 -3.89 11.61
CA ILE A 446 21.65 -3.77 11.39
C ILE A 446 20.99 -5.16 11.36
N ARG A 447 21.66 -6.16 10.78
CA ARG A 447 21.16 -7.54 10.80
C ARG A 447 21.04 -8.08 12.22
N LYS A 448 22.04 -7.85 13.07
CA LYS A 448 22.03 -8.27 14.47
C LYS A 448 20.91 -7.56 15.25
N GLN A 449 20.72 -6.26 15.01
CA GLN A 449 19.62 -5.48 15.59
C GLN A 449 18.25 -6.05 15.18
N TYR A 450 18.08 -6.35 13.88
CA TYR A 450 16.88 -6.98 13.35
C TYR A 450 16.61 -8.34 14.01
N GLU A 451 17.60 -9.23 14.04
CA GLU A 451 17.47 -10.56 14.63
C GLU A 451 17.11 -10.48 16.12
N ALA A 452 17.73 -9.56 16.87
CA ALA A 452 17.40 -9.34 18.28
C ALA A 452 15.94 -8.90 18.49
N ARG A 453 15.44 -7.91 17.73
CA ARG A 453 14.04 -7.45 17.84
C ARG A 453 13.05 -8.50 17.40
N ARG A 454 13.33 -9.20 16.29
CA ARG A 454 12.48 -10.30 15.79
C ARG A 454 12.35 -11.41 16.84
N ASP A 455 13.46 -11.82 17.45
CA ASP A 455 13.47 -12.91 18.42
C ASP A 455 12.80 -12.49 19.74
N GLU A 456 12.98 -11.23 20.16
CA GLU A 456 12.24 -10.64 21.28
C GLU A 456 10.72 -10.71 21.04
N GLU A 457 10.26 -10.31 19.86
CA GLU A 457 8.84 -10.35 19.47
C GLU A 457 8.29 -11.77 19.40
N ALA A 458 9.03 -12.67 18.76
CA ALA A 458 8.66 -14.08 18.71
C ALA A 458 8.54 -14.66 20.13
N SER A 459 9.44 -14.28 21.04
CA SER A 459 9.39 -14.73 22.45
C SER A 459 8.16 -14.17 23.19
N LYS A 460 7.83 -12.88 23.00
CA LYS A 460 6.64 -12.25 23.58
C LYS A 460 5.37 -12.93 23.09
N LYS A 461 5.28 -13.18 21.78
CA LYS A 461 4.14 -13.85 21.16
C LYS A 461 3.96 -15.28 21.69
N ARG A 462 5.03 -16.08 21.77
CA ARG A 462 5.01 -17.42 22.36
C ARG A 462 4.54 -17.41 23.82
N LYS A 463 4.99 -16.43 24.62
CA LYS A 463 4.53 -16.27 26.01
C LYS A 463 3.02 -16.00 26.08
N ILE A 464 2.51 -15.12 25.22
CA ILE A 464 1.07 -14.80 25.14
C ILE A 464 0.26 -16.04 24.73
N GLU A 465 0.70 -16.75 23.69
CA GLU A 465 0.05 -17.99 23.21
C GLU A 465 0.05 -19.08 24.31
N THR A 466 1.17 -19.23 25.03
CA THR A 466 1.26 -20.17 26.15
C THR A 466 0.28 -19.79 27.26
N MET A 467 0.21 -18.52 27.66
CA MET A 467 -0.74 -18.04 28.67
C MET A 467 -2.20 -18.23 28.25
N GLN A 468 -2.53 -18.04 26.97
CA GLN A 468 -3.86 -18.28 26.43
C GLN A 468 -4.21 -19.77 26.43
N SER A 469 -3.27 -20.64 26.06
CA SER A 469 -3.46 -22.10 26.10
C SER A 469 -3.66 -22.62 27.53
N THR A 470 -2.90 -22.10 28.50
CA THR A 470 -3.05 -22.44 29.92
C THR A 470 -4.41 -21.99 30.44
N ARG A 471 -4.90 -20.79 30.06
CA ARG A 471 -6.24 -20.30 30.41
C ARG A 471 -7.37 -21.10 29.75
N GLN A 472 -7.18 -21.62 28.55
CA GLN A 472 -8.15 -22.52 27.90
C GLN A 472 -8.15 -23.89 28.59
N ASN A 473 -6.99 -24.41 28.99
CA ASN A 473 -6.90 -25.67 29.74
C ASN A 473 -7.52 -25.58 31.15
N THR A 474 -7.40 -24.44 31.85
CA THR A 474 -8.09 -24.25 33.14
C THR A 474 -9.59 -24.01 33.02
N ASN A 475 -10.09 -23.62 31.84
CA ASN A 475 -11.51 -23.54 31.52
C ASN A 475 -12.10 -24.85 31.01
N ASN A 476 -11.26 -25.77 30.54
CA ASN A 476 -11.64 -27.15 30.17
C ASN A 476 -11.50 -28.14 31.34
N GLU A 477 -11.13 -27.70 32.54
CA GLU A 477 -11.21 -28.55 33.73
C GLU A 477 -12.70 -28.76 34.11
N PRO A 478 -13.16 -30.02 34.21
CA PRO A 478 -14.52 -30.31 34.64
C PRO A 478 -14.83 -29.67 36.00
N PRO A 479 -16.09 -29.24 36.26
CA PRO A 479 -16.47 -28.52 37.48
C PRO A 479 -16.07 -29.20 38.80
N TYR A 480 -15.92 -30.53 38.79
CA TYR A 480 -15.57 -31.33 39.96
C TYR A 480 -14.10 -31.19 40.42
N LYS A 481 -13.19 -30.65 39.59
CA LYS A 481 -11.78 -30.40 39.99
C LYS A 481 -11.55 -29.00 40.58
N ARG A 482 -12.51 -28.07 40.43
CA ARG A 482 -12.41 -26.71 41.00
C ARG A 482 -12.69 -26.64 42.51
N TRP A 483 -13.13 -27.73 43.12
CA TRP A 483 -13.36 -27.83 44.57
C TRP A 483 -12.21 -28.59 45.25
N ARG A 484 -11.23 -27.87 45.80
CA ARG A 484 -10.49 -28.38 46.97
C ARG A 484 -11.02 -27.67 48.19
N GLY A 485 -12.09 -28.23 48.75
CA GLY A 485 -12.62 -27.81 50.04
C GLY A 485 -11.54 -27.92 51.12
N ARG A 486 -11.45 -26.88 51.96
CA ARG A 486 -10.86 -26.98 53.29
C ARG A 486 -11.51 -28.16 54.02
N THR A 487 -10.81 -29.26 54.20
CA THR A 487 -11.12 -30.20 55.28
C THR A 487 -10.39 -29.69 56.52
N ASN A 488 -11.16 -29.01 57.38
CA ASN A 488 -10.80 -28.75 58.75
C ASN A 488 -10.54 -30.07 59.48
N ARG A 489 -9.55 -30.05 60.37
CA ARG A 489 -9.41 -30.95 61.52
C ARG A 489 -10.75 -31.11 62.24
N ALA A 490 -11.15 -32.35 62.47
CA ALA A 490 -11.69 -32.87 63.74
C ALA A 490 -12.14 -34.31 63.52
N TYR A 491 -11.30 -35.27 63.90
CA TYR A 491 -11.56 -36.32 64.90
C TYR A 491 -10.23 -36.97 65.26
#